data_AF-A0A1Y0II80-F1
#
_entry.id   AF-A0A1Y0II80-F1
#
_cell.length_a   1.000
_cell.length_b   1.000
_cell.length_c   1.000
_cell.angle_alpha   90.00
_cell.angle_beta   90.00
_cell.angle_gamma   90.00
#
_symmetry.space_group_name_H-M   'P 1'
#
loop_
_entity.id
_entity.type
_entity.pdbx_description
1 polymer ?
#
loop_
_entity_poly.entity_id
_entity_poly.type
_entity_poly.pdbx_seq_one_letter_code
_entity_poly.pdbx_strand_id
1 'polypeptide(L)'
;MVFNTHDLSREFNQVLRNWALASDQADYQDGWLKRWSRKGACAALTKMVGLAIPFARRSGFEVVAVGPGYLKARIPFSLNKNHINTMYAGALFTLAELPGGILTLVNFSDDYYPLIKDLKMNYLKKATSDVTVEFRVSPEEMERLKREVLQNGKSNFLLKGELRDTSGEIVATSEGHYQMRSHSLR
;
A
#
# COMPACT_ATOMS: atom_id res chain seq x y z
N MET A 1 25.64 7.17 -8.13
CA MET A 1 25.05 7.39 -6.79
C MET A 1 24.20 6.16 -6.49
N VAL A 2 24.75 5.22 -5.70
CA VAL A 2 24.06 3.95 -5.37
C VAL A 2 23.05 4.28 -4.28
N PHE A 3 21.76 4.15 -4.59
CA PHE A 3 20.67 4.38 -3.63
C PHE A 3 20.73 3.30 -2.55
N ASN A 4 21.01 3.70 -1.31
CA ASN A 4 21.08 2.78 -0.18
C ASN A 4 19.67 2.53 0.37
N THR A 5 19.13 1.33 0.12
CA THR A 5 17.79 0.93 0.56
C THR A 5 17.65 0.89 2.09
N HIS A 6 18.76 0.83 2.82
CA HIS A 6 18.81 0.86 4.30
C HIS A 6 18.49 2.24 4.91
N ASP A 7 18.77 3.34 4.21
CA ASP A 7 18.47 4.68 4.73
C ASP A 7 17.00 5.03 4.54
N LEU A 8 16.45 4.66 3.38
CA LEU A 8 15.03 4.81 3.10
C LEU A 8 14.18 3.97 4.06
N SER A 9 14.61 2.74 4.40
CA SER A 9 13.90 1.95 5.40
C SER A 9 13.95 2.62 6.77
N ARG A 10 15.10 3.13 7.24
CA ARG A 10 15.21 3.82 8.54
C ARG A 10 14.34 5.08 8.64
N GLU A 11 14.39 5.96 7.65
CA GLU A 11 13.55 7.17 7.64
C GLU A 11 12.07 6.80 7.59
N PHE A 12 11.73 5.80 6.79
CA PHE A 12 10.37 5.26 6.70
C PHE A 12 9.91 4.67 8.04
N ASN A 13 10.75 3.91 8.72
CA ASN A 13 10.48 3.33 10.04
C ASN A 13 10.38 4.40 11.12
N GLN A 14 11.16 5.47 11.06
CA GLN A 14 11.08 6.59 12.00
C GLN A 14 9.72 7.28 11.88
N VAL A 15 9.28 7.57 10.65
CA VAL A 15 7.98 8.20 10.40
C VAL A 15 6.83 7.29 10.81
N LEU A 16 6.93 5.99 10.50
CA LEU A 16 5.93 5.01 10.90
C LEU A 16 5.89 4.75 12.40
N ARG A 17 7.04 4.68 13.08
CA ARG A 17 7.11 4.54 14.55
C ARG A 17 6.55 5.78 15.23
N ASN A 18 6.90 6.98 14.75
CA ASN A 18 6.31 8.23 15.25
C ASN A 18 4.79 8.28 15.05
N TRP A 19 4.29 7.73 13.94
CA TRP A 19 2.86 7.58 13.67
C TRP A 19 2.18 6.55 14.57
N ALA A 20 2.77 5.36 14.70
CA ALA A 20 2.26 4.27 15.53
C ALA A 20 2.17 4.71 17.00
N LEU A 21 3.22 5.33 17.54
CA LEU A 21 3.25 5.90 18.89
C LEU A 21 2.21 7.01 19.08
N ALA A 22 1.99 7.86 18.07
CA ALA A 22 0.95 8.89 18.11
C ALA A 22 -0.48 8.30 18.02
N SER A 23 -0.65 7.09 17.49
CA SER A 23 -1.93 6.39 17.43
C SER A 23 -2.23 5.50 18.63
N ASP A 24 -1.19 5.01 19.34
CA ASP A 24 -1.29 4.09 20.49
C ASP A 24 -1.57 4.85 21.80
N GLN A 25 -1.27 6.14 21.87
CA GLN A 25 -1.59 7.01 23.02
C GLN A 25 -2.95 7.72 22.93
N ALA A 26 -3.66 7.59 21.81
CA ALA A 26 -4.89 8.35 21.57
C ALA A 26 -6.13 7.48 21.85
N ASP A 27 -6.51 7.48 23.13
CA ASP A 27 -7.78 6.96 23.61
C ASP A 27 -8.98 7.64 22.93
N TYR A 28 -10.12 6.99 23.03
CA TYR A 28 -11.27 7.03 22.13
C TYR A 28 -12.10 8.33 22.09
N GLN A 29 -11.55 9.55 21.98
CA GLN A 29 -12.38 10.77 21.84
C GLN A 29 -11.81 11.87 20.89
N ASP A 30 -12.75 12.41 20.10
CA ASP A 30 -12.72 13.61 19.26
C ASP A 30 -12.30 13.50 17.75
N GLY A 31 -13.30 13.72 16.88
CA GLY A 31 -13.29 13.28 15.47
C GLY A 31 -12.61 14.22 14.47
N TRP A 32 -12.33 15.48 14.84
CA TRP A 32 -11.76 16.47 13.92
C TRP A 32 -10.24 16.43 13.88
N LEU A 33 -9.57 16.32 15.04
CA LEU A 33 -8.11 16.10 15.16
C LEU A 33 -7.70 14.76 14.57
N LYS A 34 -8.48 13.70 14.83
CA LYS A 34 -8.27 12.36 14.26
C LYS A 34 -8.32 12.37 12.73
N ARG A 35 -9.20 13.19 12.13
CA ARG A 35 -9.33 13.31 10.67
C ARG A 35 -8.17 14.08 10.04
N TRP A 36 -7.67 15.12 10.71
CA TRP A 36 -6.49 15.89 10.25
C TRP A 36 -5.17 15.12 10.40
N SER A 37 -4.96 14.46 11.55
CA SER A 37 -3.80 13.60 11.80
C SER A 37 -3.73 12.45 10.77
N ARG A 38 -4.87 11.83 10.45
CA ARG A 38 -4.95 10.80 9.40
C ARG A 38 -4.64 11.33 8.00
N LYS A 39 -5.12 12.52 7.64
CA LYS A 39 -4.79 13.14 6.34
C LYS A 39 -3.31 13.49 6.23
N GLY A 40 -2.72 14.05 7.29
CA GLY A 40 -1.28 14.34 7.35
C GLY A 40 -0.42 13.08 7.22
N ALA A 41 -0.79 12.01 7.93
CA ALA A 41 -0.12 10.72 7.84
C ALA A 41 -0.20 10.10 6.44
N CYS A 42 -1.37 10.14 5.80
CA CYS A 42 -1.55 9.64 4.43
C CYS A 42 -0.72 10.44 3.42
N ALA A 43 -0.65 11.77 3.57
CA ALA A 43 0.18 12.63 2.73
C ALA A 43 1.68 12.35 2.94
N ALA A 44 2.12 12.17 4.19
CA ALA A 44 3.50 11.79 4.49
C ALA A 44 3.86 10.44 3.88
N LEU A 45 2.99 9.43 4.05
CA LEU A 45 3.20 8.10 3.46
C LEU A 45 3.24 8.15 1.93
N THR A 46 2.33 8.89 1.30
CA THR A 46 2.35 9.13 -0.14
C THR A 46 3.67 9.73 -0.60
N LYS A 47 4.18 10.74 0.12
CA LYS A 47 5.48 11.36 -0.18
C LYS A 47 6.63 10.36 -0.04
N MET A 48 6.64 9.55 1.01
CA MET A 48 7.67 8.52 1.23
C MET A 48 7.67 7.45 0.14
N VAL A 49 6.49 6.94 -0.22
CA VAL A 49 6.34 6.00 -1.35
C VAL A 49 6.88 6.61 -2.64
N GLY A 50 6.58 7.89 -2.90
CA GLY A 50 7.09 8.60 -4.07
C GLY A 50 8.61 8.87 -4.07
N LEU A 51 9.25 8.92 -2.89
CA LEU A 51 10.70 9.02 -2.76
C LEU A 51 11.38 7.66 -3.00
N ALA A 52 10.83 6.58 -2.43
CA ALA A 52 11.35 5.23 -2.60
C ALA A 52 11.10 4.67 -4.02
N ILE A 53 9.95 5.00 -4.61
CA ILE A 53 9.52 4.52 -5.92
C ILE A 53 9.17 5.74 -6.79
N PRO A 54 10.15 6.31 -7.52
CA PRO A 54 9.94 7.50 -8.35
C PRO A 54 8.82 7.35 -9.38
N PHE A 55 8.53 6.12 -9.83
CA PHE A 55 7.41 5.83 -10.73
C PHE A 55 6.05 6.12 -10.06
N ALA A 56 5.87 5.75 -8.79
CA ALA A 56 4.64 5.99 -8.04
C ALA A 56 4.32 7.50 -7.94
N ARG A 57 5.37 8.33 -7.74
CA ARG A 57 5.23 9.79 -7.77
C ARG A 57 4.79 10.30 -9.14
N ARG A 58 5.42 9.81 -10.22
CA ARG A 58 5.09 10.25 -11.60
C ARG A 58 3.69 9.83 -12.03
N SER A 59 3.21 8.68 -11.55
CA SER A 59 1.86 8.20 -11.84
C SER A 59 0.79 8.86 -10.98
N GLY A 60 1.16 9.72 -10.01
CA GLY A 60 0.22 10.35 -9.09
C GLY A 60 -0.43 9.37 -8.11
N PHE A 61 0.22 8.26 -7.79
CA PHE A 61 -0.29 7.32 -6.78
C PHE A 61 -0.41 8.03 -5.42
N GLU A 62 -1.54 7.82 -4.74
CA GLU A 62 -1.85 8.44 -3.46
C GLU A 62 -2.37 7.38 -2.47
N VAL A 63 -1.86 7.41 -1.24
CA VAL A 63 -2.52 6.75 -0.11
C VAL A 63 -3.62 7.68 0.39
N VAL A 64 -4.87 7.20 0.38
CA VAL A 64 -6.07 7.96 0.76
C VAL A 64 -6.48 7.66 2.20
N ALA A 65 -6.29 6.43 2.65
CA ALA A 65 -6.52 6.03 4.03
C ALA A 65 -5.60 4.86 4.40
N VAL A 66 -5.19 4.81 5.67
CA VAL A 66 -4.37 3.73 6.22
C VAL A 66 -4.74 3.47 7.68
N GLY A 67 -4.62 2.22 8.12
CA GLY A 67 -4.80 1.79 9.50
C GLY A 67 -4.34 0.34 9.70
N PRO A 68 -4.51 -0.23 10.90
CA PRO A 68 -4.16 -1.62 11.17
C PRO A 68 -4.84 -2.57 10.18
N GLY A 69 -4.04 -3.31 9.41
CA GLY A 69 -4.49 -4.22 8.36
C GLY A 69 -5.29 -3.57 7.23
N TYR A 70 -5.34 -2.24 7.11
CA TYR A 70 -6.18 -1.56 6.12
C TYR A 70 -5.43 -0.50 5.33
N LEU A 71 -5.66 -0.48 4.02
CA LEU A 71 -5.18 0.58 3.14
C LEU A 71 -6.18 0.86 2.01
N LYS A 72 -6.36 2.15 1.71
CA LYS A 72 -7.03 2.65 0.51
C LYS A 72 -6.07 3.51 -0.28
N ALA A 73 -5.97 3.25 -1.58
CA ALA A 73 -5.17 4.04 -2.50
C ALA A 73 -5.99 4.58 -3.67
N ARG A 74 -5.44 5.60 -4.35
CA ARG A 74 -6.00 6.23 -5.54
C ARG A 74 -4.92 6.45 -6.59
N ILE A 75 -5.31 6.40 -7.86
CA ILE A 75 -4.51 6.92 -8.97
C ILE A 75 -5.36 7.84 -9.86
N PRO A 76 -4.87 9.03 -10.24
CA PRO A 76 -5.65 10.00 -11.00
C PRO A 76 -5.70 9.64 -12.48
N PHE A 77 -6.83 9.86 -13.12
CA PHE A 77 -7.00 9.62 -14.56
C PHE A 77 -6.22 10.61 -15.42
N SER A 78 -6.14 11.87 -14.99
CA SER A 78 -5.52 12.97 -15.76
C SER A 78 -4.06 12.70 -16.16
N LEU A 79 -3.31 11.99 -15.32
CA LEU A 79 -1.89 11.65 -15.55
C LEU A 79 -1.67 10.30 -16.23
N ASN A 80 -2.71 9.47 -16.32
CA ASN A 80 -2.57 8.05 -16.63
C ASN A 80 -3.42 7.62 -17.83
N LYS A 81 -3.63 8.51 -18.82
CA LYS A 81 -4.36 8.16 -20.05
C LYS A 81 -3.51 7.31 -20.98
N ASN A 82 -4.15 6.43 -21.73
CA ASN A 82 -3.57 5.72 -22.86
C ASN A 82 -3.99 6.35 -24.21
N HIS A 83 -3.54 5.74 -25.31
CA HIS A 83 -3.76 6.19 -26.69
C HIS A 83 -5.24 6.16 -27.15
N ILE A 84 -6.16 5.56 -26.37
CA ILE A 84 -7.61 5.55 -26.64
C ILE A 84 -8.41 6.33 -25.59
N ASN A 85 -7.77 7.24 -24.86
CA ASN A 85 -8.40 8.09 -23.83
C ASN A 85 -9.07 7.32 -22.68
N THR A 86 -8.51 6.17 -22.30
CA THR A 86 -8.87 5.45 -21.06
C THR A 86 -7.65 5.29 -20.17
N MET A 87 -7.82 4.83 -18.92
CA MET A 87 -6.69 4.65 -18.02
C MET A 87 -5.73 3.58 -18.56
N TYR A 88 -4.44 3.88 -18.55
CA TYR A 88 -3.39 2.96 -18.93
C TYR A 88 -3.38 1.73 -18.02
N ALA A 89 -3.28 0.54 -18.62
CA ALA A 89 -3.32 -0.72 -17.90
C ALA A 89 -2.23 -0.84 -16.82
N GLY A 90 -1.04 -0.29 -17.08
CA GLY A 90 0.05 -0.25 -16.11
C GLY A 90 -0.21 0.69 -14.93
N ALA A 91 -1.06 1.71 -15.08
CA ALA A 91 -1.46 2.57 -13.97
C ALA A 91 -2.41 1.82 -13.01
N LEU A 92 -3.37 1.07 -13.56
CA LEU A 92 -4.22 0.16 -12.78
C LEU A 92 -3.41 -0.93 -12.09
N PHE A 93 -2.43 -1.51 -12.77
CA PHE A 93 -1.49 -2.47 -12.17
C PHE A 93 -0.74 -1.84 -10.99
N THR A 94 -0.18 -0.65 -11.18
CA THR A 94 0.56 0.09 -10.14
C THR A 94 -0.31 0.37 -8.92
N LEU A 95 -1.57 0.76 -9.15
CA LEU A 95 -2.53 0.98 -8.07
C LEU A 95 -2.82 -0.29 -7.27
N ALA A 96 -2.87 -1.46 -7.93
CA ALA A 96 -3.12 -2.75 -7.29
C ALA A 96 -1.88 -3.33 -6.58
N GLU A 97 -0.68 -3.06 -7.09
CA GLU A 97 0.58 -3.68 -6.65
C GLU A 97 1.18 -2.99 -5.41
N LEU A 98 1.35 -1.67 -5.46
CA LEU A 98 2.01 -0.91 -4.40
C LEU A 98 1.40 -1.13 -2.99
N PRO A 99 0.07 -1.27 -2.84
CA PRO A 99 -0.56 -1.61 -1.56
C PRO A 99 0.04 -2.82 -0.84
N GLY A 100 0.49 -3.86 -1.54
CA GLY A 100 1.10 -5.03 -0.91
C GLY A 100 2.38 -4.67 -0.15
N GLY A 101 3.23 -3.87 -0.79
CA GLY A 101 4.43 -3.35 -0.17
C GLY A 101 4.13 -2.46 1.04
N ILE A 102 3.21 -1.52 0.87
CA ILE A 102 2.86 -0.54 1.91
C ILE A 102 2.19 -1.21 3.12
N LEU A 103 1.31 -2.18 2.91
CA LEU A 103 0.66 -2.90 4.01
C LEU A 103 1.64 -3.67 4.87
N THR A 104 2.60 -4.38 4.27
CA THR A 104 3.66 -5.06 5.04
C THR A 104 4.49 -4.06 5.83
N LEU A 105 4.85 -2.96 5.19
CA LEU A 105 5.67 -1.94 5.81
C LEU A 105 4.99 -1.20 6.97
N VAL A 106 3.68 -0.94 6.89
CA VAL A 106 2.93 -0.22 7.94
C VAL A 106 2.55 -1.12 9.11
N ASN A 107 2.40 -2.44 8.91
CA ASN A 107 1.86 -3.35 9.92
C ASN A 107 2.90 -4.27 10.58
N PHE A 108 4.14 -4.27 10.10
CA PHE A 108 5.20 -5.15 10.56
C PHE A 108 6.49 -4.36 10.87
N SER A 109 7.41 -4.94 11.65
CA SER A 109 8.69 -4.29 11.97
C SER A 109 9.61 -4.22 10.74
N ASP A 110 10.68 -3.45 10.90
CA ASP A 110 11.71 -3.23 9.90
C ASP A 110 12.60 -4.43 9.59
N ASP A 111 12.45 -5.48 10.39
CA ASP A 111 13.06 -6.77 10.11
C ASP A 111 12.40 -7.49 8.93
N TYR A 112 11.23 -7.02 8.48
CA TYR A 112 10.46 -7.66 7.42
C TYR A 112 10.43 -6.86 6.13
N TYR A 113 10.53 -7.56 5.00
CA TYR A 113 10.34 -6.96 3.68
C TYR A 113 9.35 -7.79 2.83
N PRO A 114 8.51 -7.12 2.03
CA PRO A 114 7.62 -7.77 1.08
C PRO A 114 8.35 -8.10 -0.22
N LEU A 115 8.00 -9.23 -0.82
CA LEU A 115 8.40 -9.61 -2.16
C LEU A 115 7.15 -10.05 -2.94
N ILE A 116 6.82 -9.35 -4.02
CA ILE A 116 5.79 -9.81 -4.94
C ILE A 116 6.27 -11.08 -5.67
N LYS A 117 5.40 -12.09 -5.76
CA LYS A 117 5.66 -13.37 -6.42
C LYS A 117 4.93 -13.46 -7.75
N ASP A 118 3.68 -13.01 -7.76
CA ASP A 118 2.83 -12.93 -8.93
C ASP A 118 1.75 -11.87 -8.71
N LEU A 119 1.26 -11.26 -9.79
CA LEU A 119 0.08 -10.40 -9.75
C LEU A 119 -0.74 -10.56 -11.03
N LYS A 120 -1.97 -11.04 -10.86
CA LYS A 120 -2.94 -11.17 -11.95
C LYS A 120 -3.88 -9.96 -11.95
N MET A 121 -4.10 -9.39 -13.14
CA MET A 121 -5.12 -8.37 -13.38
C MET A 121 -6.20 -8.91 -14.32
N ASN A 122 -7.46 -8.61 -14.02
CA ASN A 122 -8.57 -8.73 -14.97
C ASN A 122 -9.13 -7.33 -15.24
N TYR A 123 -9.08 -6.88 -16.51
CA TYR A 123 -9.60 -5.57 -16.93
C TYR A 123 -11.03 -5.74 -17.43
N LEU A 124 -12.00 -5.27 -16.66
CA LEU A 124 -13.43 -5.54 -16.89
C LEU A 124 -14.11 -4.43 -17.70
N LYS A 125 -13.76 -3.17 -17.40
CA LYS A 125 -14.36 -1.99 -18.02
C LYS A 125 -13.31 -0.91 -18.27
N LYS A 126 -13.61 0.00 -19.20
CA LYS A 126 -12.78 1.18 -19.47
C LYS A 126 -12.87 2.14 -18.28
N ALA A 127 -11.75 2.42 -17.63
CA ALA A 127 -11.68 3.47 -16.62
C ALA A 127 -11.46 4.84 -17.30
N THR A 128 -12.37 5.78 -17.08
CA THR A 128 -12.32 7.15 -17.63
C THR A 128 -12.39 8.24 -16.56
N SER A 129 -12.20 7.85 -15.30
CA SER A 129 -12.07 8.73 -14.14
C SER A 129 -11.05 8.14 -13.17
N ASP A 130 -10.79 8.83 -12.08
CA ASP A 130 -9.85 8.36 -11.06
C ASP A 130 -10.28 6.99 -10.52
N VAL A 131 -9.30 6.16 -10.19
CA VAL A 131 -9.56 4.80 -9.73
C VAL A 131 -9.00 4.63 -8.32
N THR A 132 -9.74 3.89 -7.50
CA THR A 132 -9.36 3.55 -6.13
C THR A 132 -9.33 2.05 -5.92
N VAL A 133 -8.54 1.60 -4.95
CA VAL A 133 -8.54 0.21 -4.47
C VAL A 133 -8.46 0.21 -2.95
N GLU A 134 -9.09 -0.79 -2.33
CA GLU A 134 -9.07 -1.02 -0.89
C GLU A 134 -8.63 -2.44 -0.57
N PHE A 135 -7.78 -2.59 0.43
CA PHE A 135 -7.30 -3.88 0.92
C PHE A 135 -7.46 -3.98 2.43
N ARG A 136 -7.81 -5.19 2.89
CA ARG A 136 -7.94 -5.56 4.30
C ARG A 136 -7.20 -6.86 4.55
N VAL A 137 -6.38 -6.87 5.60
CA VAL A 137 -5.72 -8.04 6.16
C VAL A 137 -6.24 -8.17 7.59
N SER A 138 -6.79 -9.33 7.93
CA SER A 138 -7.38 -9.52 9.25
C SER A 138 -6.29 -9.58 10.34
N PRO A 139 -6.62 -9.27 11.60
CA PRO A 139 -5.69 -9.46 12.72
C PRO A 139 -5.11 -10.88 12.80
N GLU A 140 -5.94 -11.88 12.54
CA GLU A 140 -5.55 -13.30 12.56
C GLU A 140 -4.54 -13.61 11.46
N GLU A 141 -4.73 -13.04 10.27
CA GLU A 141 -3.82 -13.21 9.14
C GLU A 141 -2.49 -12.50 9.38
N MET A 142 -2.51 -11.29 9.97
CA MET A 142 -1.29 -10.60 10.37
C MET A 142 -0.50 -11.40 11.42
N GLU A 143 -1.18 -12.02 12.38
CA GLU A 143 -0.55 -12.86 13.40
C GLU A 143 0.00 -14.16 12.80
N ARG A 144 -0.73 -14.81 11.88
CA ARG A 144 -0.24 -15.97 11.13
C ARG A 144 1.04 -15.63 10.38
N LEU A 145 1.05 -14.51 9.66
CA LEU A 145 2.20 -14.02 8.90
C LEU A 145 3.43 -13.83 9.80
N LYS A 146 3.27 -13.16 10.95
CA LYS A 146 4.37 -12.96 11.91
C LYS A 146 4.93 -14.29 12.39
N ARG A 147 4.05 -15.19 12.85
CA ARG A 147 4.45 -16.50 13.37
C ARG A 147 5.21 -17.33 12.34
N GLU A 148 4.72 -17.40 11.12
CA GLU A 148 5.36 -18.17 10.05
C GLU A 148 6.71 -17.59 9.64
N VAL A 149 6.86 -16.26 9.58
CA VAL A 149 8.17 -15.67 9.28
C VAL A 149 9.16 -15.93 10.42
N LEU A 150 8.74 -15.85 11.68
CA LEU A 150 9.60 -16.17 12.82
C LEU A 150 10.06 -17.64 12.81
N GLN A 151 9.20 -18.56 12.36
CA GLN A 151 9.52 -19.98 12.30
C GLN A 151 10.35 -20.37 11.07
N ASN A 152 10.04 -19.79 9.91
CA ASN A 152 10.51 -20.29 8.61
C ASN A 152 11.33 -19.27 7.80
N GLY A 153 11.53 -18.05 8.33
CA GLY A 153 12.14 -16.92 7.64
C GLY A 153 11.27 -16.28 6.56
N LYS A 154 10.11 -16.87 6.22
CA LYS A 154 9.19 -16.40 5.19
C LYS A 154 7.74 -16.85 5.42
N SER A 155 6.79 -16.07 4.91
CA SER A 155 5.37 -16.42 4.87
C SER A 155 4.70 -15.80 3.65
N ASN A 156 3.75 -16.52 3.04
CA ASN A 156 3.01 -16.03 1.88
C ASN A 156 1.70 -15.37 2.33
N PHE A 157 1.27 -14.33 1.61
CA PHE A 157 -0.08 -13.77 1.73
C PHE A 157 -0.63 -13.36 0.37
N LEU A 158 -1.95 -13.23 0.32
CA LEU A 158 -2.71 -12.88 -0.86
C LEU A 158 -3.50 -11.60 -0.63
N LEU A 159 -3.44 -10.69 -1.58
CA LEU A 159 -4.32 -9.52 -1.63
C LEU A 159 -5.22 -9.60 -2.87
N LYS A 160 -6.52 -9.58 -2.64
CA LYS A 160 -7.54 -9.48 -3.69
C LYS A 160 -8.13 -8.08 -3.70
N GLY A 161 -8.04 -7.41 -4.83
CA GLY A 161 -8.42 -6.00 -4.95
C GLY A 161 -9.48 -5.79 -6.01
N GLU A 162 -10.50 -5.01 -5.68
CA GLU A 162 -11.47 -4.47 -6.63
C GLU A 162 -11.13 -3.01 -6.91
N LEU A 163 -10.77 -2.71 -8.15
CA LEU A 163 -10.43 -1.37 -8.59
C LEU A 163 -11.71 -0.69 -9.06
N ARG A 164 -12.08 0.40 -8.40
CA ARG A 164 -13.35 1.11 -8.62
C ARG A 164 -13.13 2.51 -9.12
N ASP A 165 -13.90 2.91 -10.12
CA ASP A 165 -13.92 4.29 -10.60
C ASP A 165 -14.70 5.21 -9.65
N THR A 166 -14.79 6.49 -10.01
CA THR A 166 -15.51 7.50 -9.19
C THR A 166 -17.02 7.26 -9.06
N SER A 167 -17.63 6.45 -9.93
CA SER A 167 -19.04 6.06 -9.82
C SER A 167 -19.24 4.86 -8.90
N GLY A 168 -18.16 4.22 -8.47
CA GLY A 168 -18.17 2.99 -7.66
C GLY A 168 -18.15 1.71 -8.49
N GLU A 169 -18.12 1.81 -9.82
CA GLU A 169 -18.12 0.68 -10.73
C GLU A 169 -16.76 -0.05 -10.73
N ILE A 170 -16.77 -1.39 -10.74
CA ILE A 170 -15.53 -2.18 -10.79
C ILE A 170 -15.00 -2.17 -12.23
N VAL A 171 -13.85 -1.52 -12.42
CA VAL A 171 -13.19 -1.43 -13.72
C VAL A 171 -12.13 -2.51 -13.92
N ALA A 172 -11.56 -3.02 -12.83
CA ALA A 172 -10.62 -4.14 -12.86
C ALA A 172 -10.63 -4.90 -11.52
N THR A 173 -10.17 -6.15 -11.54
CA THR A 173 -9.85 -6.91 -10.33
C THR A 173 -8.39 -7.34 -10.34
N SER A 174 -7.83 -7.54 -9.16
CA SER A 174 -6.45 -7.95 -8.96
C SER A 174 -6.35 -9.10 -7.97
N GLU A 175 -5.38 -9.97 -8.20
CA GLU A 175 -4.96 -11.00 -7.25
C GLU A 175 -3.43 -10.97 -7.16
N GLY A 176 -2.91 -10.39 -6.07
CA GLY A 176 -1.48 -10.25 -5.81
C GLY A 176 -1.00 -11.26 -4.78
N HIS A 177 -0.04 -12.09 -5.16
CA HIS A 177 0.62 -13.07 -4.31
C HIS A 177 1.95 -12.49 -3.83
N TYR A 178 2.10 -12.36 -2.52
CA TYR A 178 3.26 -11.76 -1.88
C TYR A 178 3.90 -12.75 -0.91
N GLN A 179 5.18 -12.54 -0.64
CA GLN A 179 5.93 -13.24 0.38
C GLN A 179 6.58 -12.22 1.30
N MET A 180 6.20 -12.23 2.57
CA MET A 180 6.91 -11.52 3.62
C MET A 180 8.14 -12.33 4.01
N ARG A 181 9.29 -11.68 4.14
CA ARG A 181 10.56 -12.30 4.52
C ARG A 181 11.24 -11.54 5.64
N SER A 182 12.03 -12.23 6.44
CA SER A 182 12.88 -11.60 7.45
C SER A 182 14.26 -11.26 6.86
N HIS A 183 14.84 -10.14 7.29
CA HIS A 183 16.25 -9.80 7.06
C HIS A 183 17.21 -10.61 7.96
N SER A 184 16.75 -11.01 9.14
CA SER A 184 17.57 -11.65 10.19
C SER A 184 17.56 -13.18 10.13
N LEU A 185 16.55 -13.78 9.50
CA LEU A 185 16.41 -15.22 9.34
C LEU A 185 16.62 -15.57 7.85
N ARG A 186 17.78 -16.14 7.52
CA ARG A 186 18.12 -16.58 6.16
C ARG A 186 17.78 -18.05 5.94
#